data_AF-D8V3J7-F1
#
_entry.id   AF-D8V3J7-F1
#
_cell.length_a   1.000
_cell.length_b   1.000
_cell.length_c   1.000
_cell.angle_alpha   90.00
_cell.angle_beta   90.00
_cell.angle_gamma   90.00
#
_symmetry.space_group_name_H-M   'P 1'
#
loop_
_entity.id
_entity.type
_entity.pdbx_description
1 polymer ?
#
loop_
_entity_poly.entity_id
_entity_poly.type
_entity_poly.pdbx_seq_one_letter_code
_entity_poly.pdbx_strand_id
1 'polypeptide(L)'
;IIRVPEEVGGAGDNYVFLSSMIHAHADDLFHGMSVKGCYQFRLTRNADLSVDAEDVEDLARALRGELFSRRYGDAVRLEVADTCPKHLADFLLKQFNLSENELYRVNGPVNLTRLFSITGLESHPELQHTPFTPVIPKLLQNAENIFSVVGKQDILLLHPFESFTPVIDLLRQAAKDPSVLAIKQTL
;
A
#
# COMPACT_ATOMS: atom_id res chain seq x y z
N ILE A 1 9.90 10.75 1.69
CA ILE A 1 11.02 11.25 2.51
C ILE A 1 12.25 11.22 1.62
N ILE A 2 13.16 12.17 1.78
CA ILE A 2 14.31 12.34 0.89
C ILE A 2 15.57 12.36 1.77
N ARG A 3 16.58 11.59 1.36
CA ARG A 3 17.90 11.61 2.00
C ARG A 3 18.60 12.90 1.63
N VAL A 4 19.13 13.59 2.63
CA VAL A 4 19.85 14.85 2.46
C VAL A 4 21.34 14.53 2.22
N PRO A 5 22.02 15.22 1.30
CA PRO A 5 23.46 15.09 1.14
C PRO A 5 24.21 15.42 2.42
N GLU A 6 25.35 14.75 2.66
CA GLU A 6 26.17 14.96 3.86
C GLU A 6 26.67 16.41 3.98
N GLU A 7 26.91 17.08 2.85
CA GLU A 7 27.31 18.50 2.82
C GLU A 7 26.29 19.43 3.50
N VAL A 8 25.01 19.03 3.55
CA VAL A 8 23.91 19.81 4.11
C VAL A 8 23.47 19.26 5.47
N GLY A 9 23.33 17.92 5.57
CA GLY A 9 22.83 17.26 6.78
C GLY A 9 23.88 17.00 7.86
N GLY A 10 25.17 17.11 7.51
CA GLY A 10 26.27 16.63 8.35
C GLY A 10 26.38 15.10 8.33
N ALA A 11 27.26 14.58 9.18
CA ALA A 11 27.54 13.15 9.26
C ALA A 11 26.28 12.34 9.63
N GLY A 12 26.18 11.14 9.05
CA GLY A 12 25.09 10.20 9.31
C GLY A 12 23.94 10.27 8.30
N ASP A 13 22.90 9.47 8.58
CA ASP A 13 21.77 9.29 7.69
C ASP A 13 20.66 10.31 7.99
N ASN A 14 20.73 11.44 7.31
CA ASN A 14 19.84 12.59 7.49
C ASN A 14 18.71 12.60 6.45
N TYR A 15 17.48 12.83 6.91
CA TYR A 15 16.29 12.78 6.08
C TYR A 15 15.38 13.97 6.30
N VAL A 16 14.71 14.41 5.23
CA VAL A 16 13.70 15.47 5.25
C VAL A 16 12.41 15.02 4.58
N PHE A 17 11.27 15.52 5.05
CA PHE A 17 10.02 15.35 4.32
C PHE A 17 10.05 16.18 3.04
N LEU A 18 9.66 15.57 1.92
CA LEU A 18 9.47 16.29 0.66
C LEU A 18 8.50 17.45 0.83
N SER A 19 7.44 17.26 1.62
CA SER A 19 6.47 18.31 1.91
C SER A 19 7.08 19.50 2.68
N SER A 20 8.10 19.29 3.51
CA SER A 20 8.83 20.40 4.16
C SER A 20 9.64 21.20 3.14
N MET A 21 10.26 20.55 2.16
CA MET A 21 10.95 21.26 1.08
C MET A 21 9.98 22.04 0.19
N ILE A 22 8.83 21.45 -0.16
CA ILE A 22 7.79 22.15 -0.92
C ILE A 22 7.27 23.36 -0.12
N HIS A 23 7.07 23.22 1.19
CA HIS A 23 6.64 24.33 2.03
C HIS A 23 7.68 25.47 2.03
N ALA A 24 8.96 25.14 2.21
CA ALA A 24 10.05 26.13 2.24
C ALA A 24 10.21 26.90 0.92
N HIS A 25 9.83 26.28 -0.21
CA HIS A 25 9.92 26.85 -1.55
C HIS A 25 8.55 27.15 -2.17
N ALA A 26 7.51 27.30 -1.35
CA ALA A 26 6.15 27.49 -1.86
C ALA A 26 6.03 28.77 -2.69
N ASP A 27 6.74 29.85 -2.31
CA ASP A 27 6.74 31.13 -3.03
C ASP A 27 7.29 31.00 -4.47
N ASP A 28 8.27 30.12 -4.68
CA ASP A 28 8.88 29.87 -6.00
C ASP A 28 7.88 29.22 -6.98
N LEU A 29 6.82 28.58 -6.48
CA LEU A 29 5.77 27.97 -7.30
C LEU A 29 4.69 28.97 -7.76
N PHE A 30 4.58 30.13 -7.09
CA PHE A 30 3.52 31.11 -7.31
C PHE A 30 4.07 32.51 -7.62
N HIS A 31 4.80 32.63 -8.72
CA HIS A 31 5.38 33.91 -9.17
C HIS A 31 4.32 35.01 -9.33
N GLY A 32 4.62 36.19 -8.79
CA GLY A 32 3.71 37.35 -8.83
C GLY A 32 2.57 37.30 -7.81
N MET A 33 2.51 36.26 -6.98
CA MET A 33 1.61 36.15 -5.83
C MET A 33 2.41 36.18 -4.53
N SER A 34 1.73 36.48 -3.42
CA SER A 34 2.30 36.35 -2.07
C SER A 34 1.64 35.17 -1.38
N VAL A 35 2.42 34.14 -1.03
CA VAL A 35 1.91 32.98 -0.31
C VAL A 35 1.59 33.39 1.13
N LYS A 36 0.32 33.34 1.50
CA LYS A 36 -0.15 33.68 2.86
C LYS A 36 -0.03 32.52 3.85
N GLY A 37 0.20 31.32 3.37
CA GLY A 37 0.36 30.12 4.18
C GLY A 37 0.34 28.84 3.34
N CYS A 38 1.00 27.81 3.85
CA CYS A 38 1.02 26.48 3.25
C CYS A 38 0.69 25.46 4.35
N TYR A 39 -0.39 24.70 4.19
CA TYR A 39 -0.87 23.77 5.22
C TYR A 39 -1.13 22.41 4.62
N GLN A 40 -0.52 21.39 5.19
CA GLN A 40 -0.71 20.01 4.76
C GLN A 40 -2.10 19.52 5.18
N PHE A 41 -2.74 18.75 4.30
CA PHE A 41 -3.95 18.02 4.62
C PHE A 41 -3.99 16.66 3.91
N ARG A 42 -4.81 15.75 4.42
CA ARG A 42 -5.07 14.43 3.85
C ARG A 42 -6.56 14.14 3.93
N LEU A 43 -7.11 13.73 2.80
CA LEU A 43 -8.46 13.22 2.71
C LEU A 43 -8.42 11.69 2.70
N THR A 44 -9.23 11.06 3.53
CA THR A 44 -9.53 9.62 3.44
C THR A 44 -10.93 9.48 2.89
N ARG A 45 -11.09 8.61 1.89
CA ARG A 45 -12.37 8.29 1.28
C ARG A 45 -12.74 6.85 1.59
N ASN A 46 -14.04 6.60 1.69
CA ASN A 46 -14.55 5.25 1.72
C ASN A 46 -14.13 4.53 0.44
N ALA A 47 -13.81 3.26 0.60
CA ALA A 47 -13.35 2.38 -0.45
C ALA A 47 -14.34 1.24 -0.73
N ASP A 48 -15.54 1.29 -0.13
CA ASP A 48 -16.56 0.28 -0.32
C ASP A 48 -16.90 0.15 -1.81
N LEU A 49 -16.83 -1.09 -2.28
CA LEU A 49 -17.18 -1.49 -3.64
C LEU A 49 -18.51 -2.22 -3.53
N SER A 50 -19.59 -1.61 -4.02
CA SER A 50 -20.86 -2.31 -4.20
C SER A 50 -20.84 -2.97 -5.58
N VAL A 51 -20.41 -4.23 -5.65
CA VAL A 51 -20.60 -5.04 -6.85
C VAL A 51 -21.77 -5.97 -6.59
N ASP A 52 -22.84 -5.83 -7.36
CA ASP A 52 -23.95 -6.77 -7.28
C ASP A 52 -23.53 -8.10 -7.94
N ALA A 53 -23.34 -9.13 -7.12
CA ALA A 53 -22.83 -10.41 -7.58
C ALA A 53 -23.88 -11.20 -8.37
N GLU A 54 -25.17 -10.84 -8.27
CA GLU A 54 -26.27 -11.51 -8.95
C GLU A 54 -26.40 -11.07 -10.42
N ASP A 55 -25.95 -9.86 -10.76
CA ASP A 55 -26.12 -9.24 -12.09
C ASP A 55 -24.90 -9.34 -13.02
N VAL A 56 -23.83 -10.03 -12.60
CA VAL A 56 -22.53 -9.99 -13.31
C VAL A 56 -22.00 -11.39 -13.66
N GLU A 57 -21.91 -11.68 -14.96
CA GLU A 57 -21.32 -12.94 -15.48
C GLU A 57 -19.80 -13.05 -15.26
N ASP A 58 -19.08 -11.93 -15.18
CA ASP A 58 -17.63 -11.87 -14.94
C ASP A 58 -17.28 -10.86 -13.83
N LEU A 59 -17.29 -11.36 -12.60
CA LEU A 59 -16.99 -10.60 -11.40
C LEU A 59 -15.61 -9.92 -11.46
N ALA A 60 -14.61 -10.56 -12.07
CA ALA A 60 -13.26 -10.01 -12.18
C ALA A 60 -13.22 -8.77 -13.10
N ARG A 61 -13.99 -8.78 -14.19
CA ARG A 61 -14.15 -7.61 -15.06
C ARG A 61 -14.91 -6.49 -14.33
N ALA A 62 -15.98 -6.79 -13.61
CA ALA A 62 -16.73 -5.78 -12.85
C ALA A 62 -15.90 -5.14 -11.73
N LEU A 63 -15.16 -5.95 -10.96
CA LEU A 63 -14.24 -5.45 -9.95
C LEU A 63 -13.18 -4.53 -10.54
N ARG A 64 -12.61 -4.83 -11.71
CA ARG A 64 -11.67 -3.94 -12.40
C ARG A 64 -12.30 -2.59 -12.75
N GLY A 65 -13.58 -2.57 -13.13
CA GLY A 65 -14.33 -1.33 -13.39
C GLY A 65 -14.52 -0.51 -12.11
N GLU A 66 -15.01 -1.13 -11.05
CA GLU A 66 -15.26 -0.47 -9.76
C GLU A 66 -13.96 -0.08 -9.02
N LEU A 67 -12.84 -0.73 -9.28
CA LEU A 67 -11.53 -0.28 -8.77
C LEU A 67 -11.18 1.14 -9.24
N PHE A 68 -11.66 1.58 -10.40
CA PHE A 68 -11.50 2.96 -10.85
C PHE A 68 -12.46 3.92 -10.12
N SER A 69 -13.69 3.48 -9.80
CA SER A 69 -14.68 4.26 -9.06
C SER A 69 -14.28 4.46 -7.59
N ARG A 70 -13.48 3.55 -7.02
CA ARG A 70 -12.92 3.62 -5.65
C ARG A 70 -12.24 4.96 -5.32
N ARG A 71 -11.66 5.65 -6.31
CA ARG A 71 -11.01 6.97 -6.10
C ARG A 71 -12.02 8.09 -5.82
N TYR A 72 -13.30 7.85 -6.07
CA TYR A 72 -14.40 8.81 -5.97
C TYR A 72 -15.38 8.52 -4.82
N GLY A 73 -15.15 7.48 -4.02
CA GLY A 73 -15.97 7.20 -2.83
C GLY A 73 -16.07 8.39 -1.87
N ASP A 74 -17.09 8.39 -1.03
CA ASP A 74 -17.38 9.52 -0.14
C ASP A 74 -16.19 9.83 0.77
N ALA A 75 -15.92 11.11 0.99
CA ALA A 75 -14.96 11.50 1.99
C ALA A 75 -15.49 11.11 3.37
N VAL A 76 -14.62 10.55 4.22
CA VAL A 76 -14.98 10.10 5.57
C VAL A 76 -14.08 10.67 6.65
N ARG A 77 -12.93 11.24 6.26
CA ARG A 77 -11.98 11.84 7.22
C ARG A 77 -11.13 12.90 6.56
N LEU A 78 -10.99 14.03 7.23
CA LEU A 78 -10.05 15.08 6.88
C LEU A 78 -9.02 15.24 7.98
N GLU A 79 -7.75 15.04 7.66
CA GLU A 79 -6.63 15.36 8.53
C GLU A 79 -5.97 16.66 8.05
N VAL A 80 -5.70 17.61 8.93
CA VAL A 80 -4.99 18.86 8.63
C VAL A 80 -3.87 19.08 9.64
N ALA A 81 -2.81 19.79 9.25
CA ALA A 81 -1.84 20.28 10.21
C ALA A 81 -2.53 21.13 11.30
N ASP A 82 -2.10 21.03 12.54
CA ASP A 82 -2.65 21.80 13.68
C ASP A 82 -2.56 23.31 13.48
N THR A 83 -1.50 23.77 12.80
CA THR A 83 -1.27 25.15 12.35
C THR A 83 -2.24 25.65 11.29
N CYS A 84 -3.06 24.78 10.68
CA CYS A 84 -4.02 25.15 9.64
C CYS A 84 -5.12 26.08 10.19
N PRO A 85 -5.29 27.30 9.65
CA PRO A 85 -6.32 28.24 10.07
C PRO A 85 -7.73 27.64 9.97
N LYS A 86 -8.59 27.97 10.94
CA LYS A 86 -9.98 27.46 10.99
C LYS A 86 -10.74 27.69 9.69
N HIS A 87 -10.64 28.87 9.08
CA HIS A 87 -11.35 29.16 7.84
C HIS A 87 -10.96 28.25 6.66
N LEU A 88 -9.69 27.80 6.59
CA LEU A 88 -9.25 26.84 5.55
C LEU A 88 -9.76 25.43 5.85
N ALA A 89 -9.72 25.02 7.12
CA ALA A 89 -10.30 23.73 7.53
C ALA A 89 -11.81 23.69 7.25
N ASP A 90 -12.54 24.75 7.61
CA ASP A 90 -13.99 24.87 7.36
C ASP A 90 -14.30 24.88 5.85
N PHE A 91 -13.45 25.52 5.03
CA PHE A 91 -13.55 25.46 3.57
C PHE A 91 -13.41 24.02 3.05
N LEU A 92 -12.40 23.27 3.51
CA LEU A 92 -12.19 21.89 3.10
C LEU A 92 -13.34 20.97 3.57
N LEU A 93 -13.84 21.16 4.80
CA LEU A 93 -15.00 20.43 5.31
C LEU A 93 -16.21 20.63 4.41
N LYS A 94 -16.53 21.89 4.06
CA LYS A 94 -17.63 22.20 3.15
C LYS A 94 -17.41 21.60 1.75
N GLN A 95 -16.19 21.70 1.22
CA GLN A 95 -15.86 21.20 -0.12
C GLN A 95 -16.02 19.68 -0.23
N PHE A 96 -15.74 18.94 0.83
CA PHE A 96 -15.82 17.48 0.86
C PHE A 96 -17.08 16.94 1.56
N ASN A 97 -18.04 17.81 1.89
CA ASN A 97 -19.27 17.46 2.58
C ASN A 97 -19.03 16.68 3.90
N LEU A 98 -18.06 17.16 4.67
CA LEU A 98 -17.67 16.58 5.96
C LEU A 98 -18.14 17.47 7.13
N SER A 99 -18.40 16.83 8.26
CA SER A 99 -18.68 17.47 9.54
C SER A 99 -17.41 17.71 10.36
N GLU A 100 -17.50 18.55 11.39
CA GLU A 100 -16.37 18.84 12.29
C GLU A 100 -15.89 17.60 13.07
N ASN A 101 -16.78 16.62 13.30
CA ASN A 101 -16.41 15.35 13.94
C ASN A 101 -15.49 14.46 13.07
N GLU A 102 -15.43 14.73 11.77
CA GLU A 102 -14.56 14.04 10.80
C GLU A 102 -13.25 14.80 10.55
N LEU A 103 -13.05 15.95 11.22
CA LEU A 103 -11.83 16.76 11.16
C LEU A 103 -10.85 16.34 12.26
N TYR A 104 -9.63 16.04 11.85
CA TYR A 104 -8.51 15.72 12.74
C TYR A 104 -7.39 16.74 12.54
N ARG A 105 -7.07 17.47 13.61
CA ARG A 105 -5.93 18.38 13.65
C ARG A 105 -4.70 17.64 14.17
N VAL A 106 -3.69 17.51 13.33
CA VAL A 106 -2.49 16.71 13.59
C VAL A 106 -1.37 17.61 14.06
N ASN A 107 -0.87 17.36 15.27
CA ASN A 107 0.36 17.94 15.78
C ASN A 107 1.55 17.16 15.20
N GLY A 108 2.07 17.64 14.07
CA GLY A 108 3.17 17.01 13.33
C GLY A 108 2.85 16.77 11.85
N PRO A 109 3.66 15.93 11.16
CA PRO A 109 3.48 15.65 9.75
C PRO A 109 2.14 14.96 9.46
N VAL A 110 1.39 15.51 8.50
CA VAL A 110 0.22 14.80 7.98
C VAL A 110 0.72 13.58 7.19
N ASN A 111 0.12 12.41 7.43
CA ASN A 111 0.49 11.13 6.81
C ASN A 111 1.86 10.56 7.26
N LEU A 112 1.93 10.15 8.54
CA LEU A 112 3.10 9.46 9.10
C LEU A 112 3.45 8.13 8.42
N THR A 113 2.54 7.52 7.65
CA THR A 113 2.84 6.31 6.86
C THR A 113 4.03 6.52 5.92
N ARG A 114 4.31 7.77 5.52
CA ARG A 114 5.50 8.10 4.72
C ARG A 114 6.82 7.77 5.42
N LEU A 115 6.85 7.68 6.75
CA LEU A 115 8.03 7.26 7.51
C LEU A 115 8.45 5.82 7.23
N PHE A 116 7.52 4.92 6.85
CA PHE A 116 7.88 3.53 6.51
C PHE A 116 8.88 3.41 5.35
N SER A 117 9.09 4.46 4.54
CA SER A 117 10.15 4.41 3.53
C SER A 117 11.56 4.33 4.13
N ILE A 118 11.74 4.71 5.41
CA ILE A 118 13.04 4.66 6.09
C ILE A 118 13.28 3.33 6.81
N THR A 119 12.22 2.54 7.06
CA THR A 119 12.35 1.31 7.87
C THR A 119 12.94 0.14 7.07
N GLY A 120 13.11 0.29 5.75
CA GLY A 120 13.67 -0.73 4.86
C GLY A 120 15.03 -0.35 4.27
N LEU A 121 15.77 0.57 4.90
CA LEU A 121 17.08 1.02 4.39
C LEU A 121 18.15 -0.05 4.59
N GLU A 122 18.78 -0.48 3.49
CA GLU A 122 19.85 -1.49 3.48
C GLU A 122 21.10 -1.07 4.29
N SER A 123 21.28 0.23 4.56
CA SER A 123 22.42 0.78 5.32
C SER A 123 22.43 0.37 6.79
N HIS A 124 21.31 -0.12 7.33
CA HIS A 124 21.15 -0.45 8.76
C HIS A 124 20.54 -1.84 9.00
N PRO A 125 21.19 -2.94 8.57
CA PRO A 125 20.68 -4.28 8.75
C PRO A 125 20.50 -4.67 10.23
N GLU A 126 21.26 -4.06 11.15
CA GLU A 126 21.14 -4.23 12.60
C GLU A 126 19.83 -3.70 13.18
N LEU A 127 19.17 -2.78 12.49
CA LEU A 127 17.86 -2.22 12.86
C LEU A 127 16.70 -2.96 12.18
N GLN A 128 17.00 -3.96 11.33
CA GLN A 128 16.00 -4.73 10.60
C GLN A 128 15.74 -6.09 11.25
N HIS A 129 14.57 -6.66 10.95
CA HIS A 129 14.31 -8.06 11.26
C HIS A 129 15.26 -8.96 10.47
N THR A 130 15.73 -10.03 11.09
CA THR A 130 16.55 -11.04 10.40
C THR A 130 15.78 -11.59 9.20
N PRO A 131 16.36 -11.61 7.99
CA PRO A 131 15.72 -12.20 6.83
C PRO A 131 15.37 -13.67 7.10
N PHE A 132 14.13 -14.04 6.78
CA PHE A 132 13.66 -15.41 6.86
C PHE A 132 13.41 -15.93 5.46
N THR A 133 14.10 -17.01 5.08
CA THR A 133 13.89 -17.71 3.80
C THR A 133 12.97 -18.89 4.03
N PRO A 134 11.74 -18.89 3.49
CA PRO A 134 10.83 -20.02 3.62
C PRO A 134 11.42 -21.29 3.01
N VAL A 135 11.22 -22.42 3.69
CA VAL A 135 11.73 -23.71 3.23
C VAL A 135 10.71 -24.41 2.34
N ILE A 136 11.18 -25.18 1.36
CA ILE A 136 10.31 -26.14 0.67
C ILE A 136 10.30 -27.41 1.53
N PRO A 137 9.13 -27.99 1.87
CA PRO A 137 9.06 -29.25 2.62
C PRO A 137 9.86 -30.35 1.91
N LYS A 138 10.58 -31.18 2.67
CA LYS A 138 11.44 -32.24 2.10
C LYS A 138 10.72 -33.15 1.12
N LEU A 139 9.42 -33.40 1.35
CA LEU A 139 8.55 -34.18 0.49
C LEU A 139 8.45 -33.61 -0.94
N LEU A 140 8.58 -32.29 -1.09
CA LEU A 140 8.37 -31.55 -2.33
C LEU A 140 9.67 -31.09 -3.00
N GLN A 141 10.80 -31.03 -2.28
CA GLN A 141 12.07 -30.48 -2.80
C GLN A 141 12.58 -31.16 -4.08
N ASN A 142 12.36 -32.47 -4.22
CA ASN A 142 12.84 -33.28 -5.36
C ASN A 142 11.69 -33.93 -6.13
N ALA A 143 10.47 -33.41 -5.98
CA ALA A 143 9.31 -33.95 -6.66
C ALA A 143 9.31 -33.49 -8.12
N GLU A 144 9.69 -34.37 -9.05
CA GLU A 144 9.59 -34.07 -10.50
C GLU A 144 8.13 -33.83 -10.91
N ASN A 145 7.21 -34.61 -10.32
CA ASN A 145 5.78 -34.49 -10.55
C ASN A 145 5.06 -34.35 -9.20
N ILE A 146 4.45 -33.18 -8.98
CA ILE A 146 3.75 -32.87 -7.73
C ILE A 146 2.45 -33.66 -7.57
N PHE A 147 1.78 -34.03 -8.67
CA PHE A 147 0.58 -34.87 -8.64
C PHE A 147 0.89 -36.26 -8.06
N SER A 148 2.06 -36.81 -8.38
CA SER A 148 2.52 -38.09 -7.84
C SER A 148 2.77 -38.05 -6.33
N VAL A 149 3.08 -36.88 -5.78
CA VAL A 149 3.28 -36.71 -4.34
C VAL A 149 1.94 -36.54 -3.62
N VAL A 150 1.08 -35.66 -4.14
CA VAL A 150 -0.28 -35.43 -3.60
C VAL A 150 -1.12 -36.70 -3.67
N GLY A 151 -0.98 -37.51 -4.72
CA GLY A 151 -1.69 -38.79 -4.84
C GLY A 151 -1.27 -39.84 -3.81
N LYS A 152 -0.13 -39.67 -3.12
CA LYS A 152 0.33 -40.58 -2.07
C LYS A 152 -0.17 -40.18 -0.67
N GLN A 153 -0.28 -38.88 -0.41
CA GLN A 153 -0.74 -38.35 0.87
C GLN A 153 -1.10 -36.86 0.76
N ASP A 154 -1.95 -36.40 1.68
CA ASP A 154 -2.27 -34.99 1.84
C ASP A 154 -1.02 -34.17 2.20
N ILE A 155 -0.97 -32.93 1.70
CA ILE A 155 0.13 -32.00 1.94
C ILE A 155 -0.44 -30.73 2.57
N LEU A 156 0.03 -30.40 3.77
CA LEU A 156 -0.25 -29.13 4.44
C LEU A 156 0.97 -28.22 4.33
N LEU A 157 0.76 -26.96 3.93
CA LEU A 157 1.80 -25.93 3.90
C LEU A 157 1.52 -24.87 4.98
N LEU A 158 2.52 -24.55 5.79
CA LEU A 158 2.44 -23.54 6.85
C LEU A 158 3.14 -22.25 6.42
N HIS A 159 2.38 -21.29 5.89
CA HIS A 159 2.90 -19.97 5.52
C HIS A 159 3.00 -19.03 6.74
N PRO A 160 4.02 -18.14 6.80
CA PRO A 160 5.06 -17.90 5.79
C PRO A 160 6.32 -18.77 5.96
N PHE A 161 6.31 -19.80 6.83
CA PHE A 161 7.49 -20.62 7.13
C PHE A 161 7.90 -21.55 5.99
N GLU A 162 6.90 -22.05 5.27
CA GLU A 162 7.06 -22.87 4.07
C GLU A 162 6.76 -22.05 2.82
N SER A 163 7.51 -22.31 1.76
CA SER A 163 7.41 -21.56 0.51
C SER A 163 6.06 -21.78 -0.17
N PHE A 164 5.53 -20.73 -0.81
CA PHE A 164 4.35 -20.82 -1.68
C PHE A 164 4.69 -21.37 -3.09
N THR A 165 5.98 -21.50 -3.42
CA THR A 165 6.47 -22.02 -4.71
C THR A 165 5.80 -23.34 -5.13
N PRO A 166 5.59 -24.35 -4.26
CA PRO A 166 4.94 -25.59 -4.67
C PRO A 166 3.51 -25.42 -5.19
N VAL A 167 2.75 -24.44 -4.70
CA VAL A 167 1.40 -24.13 -5.20
C VAL A 167 1.47 -23.57 -6.62
N ILE A 168 2.44 -22.69 -6.88
CA ILE A 168 2.70 -22.14 -8.22
C ILE A 168 3.14 -23.26 -9.17
N ASP A 169 4.02 -24.14 -8.73
CA ASP A 169 4.51 -25.25 -9.56
C ASP A 169 3.44 -26.29 -9.84
N LEU A 170 2.50 -26.55 -8.91
CA LEU A 170 1.29 -27.33 -9.16
C LEU A 170 0.47 -26.74 -10.31
N LEU A 171 0.19 -25.44 -10.27
CA LEU A 171 -0.57 -24.77 -11.33
C LEU A 171 0.18 -24.79 -12.66
N ARG A 172 1.51 -24.60 -12.65
CA ARG A 172 2.35 -24.65 -13.86
C ARG A 172 2.41 -26.03 -14.49
N GLN A 173 2.51 -27.08 -13.68
CA GLN A 173 2.48 -28.46 -14.17
C GLN A 173 1.08 -28.80 -14.69
N ALA A 174 0.03 -28.42 -13.96
CA ALA A 174 -1.35 -28.61 -14.38
C ALA A 174 -1.66 -27.98 -15.74
N ALA A 175 -1.13 -26.78 -15.98
CA ALA A 175 -1.33 -26.06 -17.24
C ALA A 175 -0.64 -26.72 -18.46
N LYS A 176 0.33 -27.62 -18.25
CA LYS A 176 1.11 -28.28 -19.30
C LYS A 176 0.77 -29.77 -19.47
N ASP A 177 0.11 -30.39 -18.50
CA ASP A 177 -0.20 -31.82 -18.51
C ASP A 177 -1.42 -32.10 -19.41
N PRO A 178 -1.28 -32.87 -20.50
CA PRO A 178 -2.41 -33.25 -21.37
C PRO A 178 -3.52 -34.03 -20.65
N SER A 179 -3.21 -34.62 -19.49
CA SER A 179 -4.15 -35.40 -18.67
C SER A 179 -5.04 -34.51 -17.79
N VAL A 180 -4.71 -33.22 -17.65
CA VAL A 180 -5.50 -32.28 -16.86
C VAL A 180 -6.64 -31.73 -17.72
N LEU A 181 -7.87 -32.10 -17.34
CA LEU A 181 -9.08 -31.70 -18.08
C LEU A 181 -9.52 -30.27 -17.78
N ALA A 182 -9.35 -29.81 -16.54
CA ALA A 182 -9.76 -28.48 -16.10
C ALA A 182 -9.00 -28.04 -14.84
N ILE A 183 -8.82 -26.72 -14.70
CA ILE A 183 -8.31 -26.08 -13.47
C ILE A 183 -9.41 -25.13 -12.99
N LYS A 184 -9.86 -25.30 -11.75
CA LYS A 184 -10.82 -24.41 -11.09
C LYS A 184 -10.15 -23.82 -9.86
N GLN A 185 -10.15 -22.49 -9.75
CA GLN A 185 -9.54 -21.75 -8.64
C GLN A 185 -10.35 -20.50 -8.36
N THR A 186 -10.44 -20.14 -7.08
CA THR A 186 -10.97 -18.85 -6.62
C THR A 186 -9.84 -17.83 -6.52
N LEU A 187 -10.12 -16.60 -6.95
CA LEU A 187 -9.20 -15.45 -6.88
C LEU A 187 -9.64 -14.48 -5.78
#